data_AF-A0A4R3NRG4-F1
#
_entry.id   AF-A0A4R3NRG4-F1
#
_cell.length_a   1.000
_cell.length_b   1.000
_cell.length_c   1.000
_cell.angle_alpha   90.00
_cell.angle_beta   90.00
_cell.angle_gamma   90.00
#
_symmetry.space_group_name_H-M   'P 1'
#
loop_
_entity.id
_entity.type
_entity.pdbx_description
1 polymer ?
#
loop_
_entity_poly.entity_id
_entity_poly.type
_entity_poly.pdbx_seq_one_letter_code
_entity_poly.pdbx_strand_id
1 'polypeptide(L)'
;MPLKSTLVPLLILIAPSLSLANMMTLTCGNEFIQVYDTNGMIDEVRVNDQPTKLVIASHKVNVNNNVDTYFLYGYPNNQTVTRLYNSGDTKITTHQKFKLRENGTPENPGDPVTNPMSCK
;
A
#
# COMPACT_ATOMS: atom_id res chain seq x y z
N MET A 1 54.07 20.81 37.63
CA MET A 1 52.63 21.10 37.40
C MET A 1 52.30 20.70 35.97
N PRO A 2 51.55 19.62 35.72
CA PRO A 2 51.30 19.15 34.37
C PRO A 2 50.18 19.94 33.69
N LEU A 3 50.38 20.23 32.41
CA LEU A 3 49.46 20.91 31.50
C LEU A 3 48.20 20.05 31.31
N LYS A 4 47.02 20.56 31.71
CA LYS A 4 45.72 19.89 31.50
C LYS A 4 45.41 19.84 30.01
N SER A 5 45.57 18.67 29.39
CA SER A 5 45.02 18.39 28.06
C SER A 5 43.50 18.33 28.17
N THR A 6 42.81 19.27 27.51
CA THR A 6 41.35 19.31 27.46
C THR A 6 40.91 18.56 26.20
N LEU A 7 40.62 17.26 26.35
CA LEU A 7 40.00 16.45 25.30
C LEU A 7 38.51 16.83 25.20
N VAL A 8 38.13 17.46 24.09
CA VAL A 8 36.72 17.66 23.73
C VAL A 8 36.21 16.33 23.15
N PRO A 9 35.20 15.68 23.75
CA PRO A 9 34.60 14.51 23.14
C PRO A 9 33.79 14.97 21.92
N LEU A 10 34.24 14.56 20.74
CA LEU A 10 33.49 14.69 19.50
C LEU A 10 32.24 13.81 19.61
N LEU A 11 31.10 14.43 19.94
CA LEU A 11 29.81 13.75 19.92
C LEU A 11 29.47 13.46 18.44
N ILE A 12 29.78 12.25 17.98
CA ILE A 12 29.27 11.76 16.70
C ILE A 12 27.78 11.52 16.92
N LEU A 13 26.94 12.47 16.50
CA LEU A 13 25.52 12.23 16.32
C LEU A 13 25.36 11.16 15.23
N ILE A 14 25.27 9.91 15.66
CA ILE A 14 24.66 8.84 14.88
C ILE A 14 23.18 9.22 14.76
N ALA A 15 22.86 10.06 13.78
CA ALA A 15 21.48 10.19 13.34
C ALA A 15 21.08 8.78 12.88
N PRO A 16 20.10 8.11 13.53
CA PRO A 16 19.57 6.89 12.97
C PRO A 16 19.10 7.27 11.57
N SER A 17 19.66 6.61 10.56
CA SER A 17 19.19 6.70 9.19
C SER A 17 17.73 6.30 9.21
N LEU A 18 16.84 7.29 9.29
CA LEU A 18 15.41 7.13 9.13
C LEU A 18 15.24 6.53 7.73
N SER A 19 15.04 5.22 7.67
CA SER A 19 14.57 4.53 6.48
C SER A 19 13.30 5.25 6.03
N LEU A 20 13.41 6.05 4.98
CA LEU A 20 12.27 6.71 4.37
C LEU A 20 11.37 5.61 3.80
N ALA A 21 10.30 5.26 4.53
CA ALA A 21 9.23 4.46 3.96
C ALA A 21 8.66 5.23 2.76
N ASN A 22 8.59 4.60 1.59
CA ASN A 22 7.95 5.24 0.45
C ASN A 22 6.44 5.17 0.66
N MET A 23 5.75 6.24 0.30
CA MET A 23 4.30 6.33 0.42
C MET A 23 3.71 6.63 -0.95
N MET A 24 2.76 5.79 -1.38
CA MET A 24 1.88 6.08 -2.50
C MET A 24 0.52 6.54 -1.98
N THR A 25 -0.10 7.51 -2.66
CA THR A 25 -1.44 7.99 -2.31
C THR A 25 -2.36 7.94 -3.52
N LEU A 26 -3.62 7.56 -3.28
CA LEU A 26 -4.66 7.41 -4.30
C LEU A 26 -5.98 7.96 -3.76
N THR A 27 -6.72 8.70 -4.58
CA THR A 27 -8.06 9.18 -4.21
C THR A 27 -9.12 8.46 -5.05
N CYS A 28 -9.98 7.69 -4.39
CA CYS A 28 -11.05 6.94 -5.03
C CYS A 28 -12.39 7.38 -4.42
N GLY A 29 -13.00 8.43 -5.01
CA GLY A 29 -14.22 9.03 -4.47
C GLY A 29 -13.96 9.76 -3.17
N ASN A 30 -14.55 9.27 -2.08
CA ASN A 30 -14.39 9.82 -0.73
C ASN A 30 -13.30 9.08 0.08
N GLU A 31 -12.61 8.13 -0.54
CA GLU A 31 -11.53 7.37 0.10
C GLU A 31 -10.18 7.91 -0.34
N PHE A 32 -9.41 8.42 0.62
CA PHE A 32 -8.02 8.76 0.48
C PHE A 32 -7.18 7.58 0.97
N ILE A 33 -6.49 6.90 0.06
CA ILE A 33 -5.78 5.66 0.32
C ILE A 33 -4.29 5.99 0.38
N GLN A 34 -3.62 5.58 1.46
CA GLN A 34 -2.18 5.66 1.64
C GLN A 34 -1.62 4.25 1.68
N VAL A 35 -0.65 3.96 0.83
CA VAL A 35 0.07 2.68 0.82
C VAL A 35 1.51 2.96 1.22
N TYR A 36 1.91 2.43 2.36
CA TYR A 36 3.25 2.57 2.90
C TYR A 36 4.05 1.31 2.53
N ASP A 37 5.18 1.51 1.86
CA ASP A 37 6.13 0.45 1.56
C ASP A 37 7.47 0.69 2.25
N THR A 38 8.11 -0.42 2.62
CA THR A 38 9.48 -0.46 3.09
C THR A 38 10.23 -1.49 2.24
N ASN A 39 11.22 -1.03 1.48
CA ASN A 39 12.05 -1.88 0.60
C ASN A 39 11.23 -2.72 -0.41
N GLY A 40 10.15 -2.14 -0.96
CA GLY A 40 9.30 -2.82 -1.95
C GLY A 40 8.31 -3.83 -1.36
N MET A 41 8.28 -3.98 -0.03
CA MET A 41 7.25 -4.72 0.69
C MET A 41 6.25 -3.74 1.27
N ILE A 42 4.96 -4.03 1.08
CA ILE A 42 3.90 -3.19 1.62
C ILE A 42 3.76 -3.48 3.10
N ASP A 43 3.99 -2.46 3.91
CA ASP A 43 3.99 -2.52 5.37
C ASP A 43 2.59 -2.20 5.92
N GLU A 44 1.95 -1.16 5.37
CA GLU A 44 0.66 -0.69 5.85
C GLU A 44 -0.16 -0.08 4.71
N VAL A 45 -1.49 -0.26 4.78
CA VAL A 45 -2.43 0.53 4.00
C VAL A 45 -3.38 1.23 4.95
N ARG A 46 -3.54 2.54 4.74
CA ARG A 46 -4.54 3.35 5.43
C ARG A 46 -5.57 3.86 4.44
N VAL A 47 -6.80 3.99 4.89
CA VAL A 47 -7.87 4.66 4.14
C VAL A 47 -8.49 5.71 5.05
N ASN A 48 -8.47 6.97 4.64
CA ASN A 48 -8.85 8.11 5.47
C ASN A 48 -8.16 8.06 6.85
N ASP A 49 -6.84 7.82 6.83
CA ASP A 49 -5.97 7.65 8.00
C ASP A 49 -6.31 6.47 8.94
N GLN A 50 -7.25 5.60 8.56
CA GLN A 50 -7.59 4.39 9.31
C GLN A 50 -6.78 3.20 8.78
N PRO A 51 -6.02 2.47 9.62
CA PRO A 51 -5.25 1.32 9.19
C PRO A 51 -6.14 0.14 8.78
N THR A 52 -5.71 -0.56 7.74
CA THR A 52 -6.29 -1.84 7.30
C THR A 52 -5.45 -3.02 7.82
N LYS A 53 -5.92 -4.26 7.64
CA LYS A 53 -5.25 -5.46 8.18
C LYS A 53 -4.92 -6.51 7.13
N LEU A 54 -5.80 -6.69 6.15
CA LEU A 54 -5.52 -7.54 5.00
C LEU A 54 -4.84 -6.69 3.95
N VAL A 55 -3.69 -7.12 3.44
CA VAL A 55 -2.98 -6.48 2.32
C VAL A 55 -2.36 -7.56 1.44
N ILE A 56 -2.81 -7.65 0.19
CA ILE A 56 -2.29 -8.61 -0.79
C ILE A 56 -2.08 -7.87 -2.12
N ALA A 57 -0.88 -7.98 -2.67
CA ALA A 57 -0.56 -7.50 -4.00
C ALA A 57 -0.35 -8.69 -4.95
N SER A 58 -0.88 -8.60 -6.17
CA SER A 58 -0.58 -9.53 -7.26
C SER A 58 -0.50 -8.79 -8.59
N HIS A 59 -0.03 -9.49 -9.61
CA HIS A 59 0.02 -8.99 -10.97
C HIS A 59 -0.26 -10.13 -11.96
N LYS A 60 -0.72 -9.76 -13.15
CA LYS A 60 -0.99 -10.69 -14.23
C LYS A 60 -0.59 -10.06 -15.56
N VAL A 61 0.10 -10.82 -16.41
CA VAL A 61 0.30 -10.42 -17.81
C VAL A 61 -1.00 -10.67 -18.57
N ASN A 62 -1.55 -9.62 -19.14
CA ASN A 62 -2.81 -9.67 -19.88
C ASN A 62 -2.61 -10.14 -21.32
N VAL A 63 -3.71 -10.26 -22.08
CA VAL A 63 -3.69 -10.76 -23.47
C VAL A 63 -2.92 -9.87 -24.45
N ASN A 64 -2.68 -8.60 -24.08
CA ASN A 64 -1.92 -7.62 -24.87
C ASN A 64 -0.45 -7.54 -24.44
N ASN A 65 0.04 -8.49 -23.64
CA ASN A 65 1.37 -8.49 -23.00
C ASN A 65 1.64 -7.31 -22.06
N ASN A 66 0.60 -6.62 -21.59
CA ASN A 66 0.74 -5.58 -20.57
C ASN A 66 0.54 -6.17 -19.17
N VAL A 67 1.15 -5.55 -18.17
CA VAL A 67 1.03 -6.01 -16.77
C VAL A 67 -0.14 -5.30 -16.09
N ASP A 68 -1.17 -6.08 -15.75
CA ASP A 68 -2.23 -5.70 -14.83
C ASP A 68 -1.73 -5.88 -13.39
N THR A 69 -2.03 -4.93 -12.51
CA THR A 69 -1.73 -5.07 -11.08
C THR A 69 -3.00 -5.01 -10.25
N TYR A 70 -3.05 -5.85 -9.22
CA TYR A 70 -4.19 -5.99 -8.32
C TYR A 70 -3.69 -5.80 -6.90
N PHE A 71 -4.41 -4.97 -6.15
CA PHE A 71 -4.09 -4.70 -4.77
C PHE A 71 -5.35 -4.83 -3.94
N LEU A 72 -5.38 -5.81 -3.06
CA LEU A 72 -6.51 -6.14 -2.22
C LEU A 72 -6.22 -5.74 -0.79
N TYR A 73 -7.12 -4.98 -0.17
CA TYR A 73 -7.02 -4.66 1.24
C TYR A 73 -8.36 -4.75 1.96
N GLY A 74 -8.33 -4.82 3.28
CA GLY A 74 -9.55 -4.95 4.09
C GLY A 74 -9.36 -4.64 5.55
N TYR A 75 -10.45 -4.25 6.21
CA TYR A 75 -10.48 -3.94 7.63
C TYR A 75 -10.59 -5.20 8.49
N PRO A 76 -10.05 -5.18 9.72
CA PRO A 76 -10.24 -6.28 10.66
C PRO A 76 -11.72 -6.59 10.89
N ASN A 77 -12.05 -7.87 11.00
CA ASN A 77 -13.40 -8.37 11.26
C ASN A 77 -14.46 -7.95 10.22
N ASN A 78 -14.04 -7.49 9.04
CA ASN A 78 -14.92 -7.16 7.93
C ASN A 78 -14.77 -8.19 6.80
N GLN A 79 -15.88 -8.76 6.34
CA GLN A 79 -15.89 -9.65 5.17
C GLN A 79 -15.82 -8.87 3.85
N THR A 80 -15.99 -7.54 3.91
CA THR A 80 -15.83 -6.67 2.75
C THR A 80 -14.36 -6.29 2.59
N VAL A 81 -13.83 -6.59 1.41
CA VAL A 81 -12.49 -6.18 0.97
C VAL A 81 -12.61 -5.21 -0.19
N THR A 82 -11.58 -4.39 -0.36
CA THR A 82 -11.46 -3.46 -1.47
C THR A 82 -10.33 -3.92 -2.37
N ARG A 83 -10.59 -3.91 -3.68
CA ARG A 83 -9.59 -4.11 -4.71
C ARG A 83 -9.31 -2.80 -5.43
N LEU A 84 -8.03 -2.47 -5.54
CA LEU A 84 -7.52 -1.57 -6.56
C LEU A 84 -6.99 -2.40 -7.73
N TYR A 85 -7.45 -2.09 -8.93
CA TYR A 85 -7.01 -2.72 -10.16
C TYR A 85 -6.40 -1.64 -11.06
N ASN A 86 -5.10 -1.72 -11.33
CA ASN A 86 -4.45 -0.90 -12.35
C ASN A 86 -4.38 -1.69 -13.65
N SER A 87 -5.01 -1.13 -14.69
CA SER A 87 -5.01 -1.73 -16.02
C SER A 87 -3.66 -1.54 -16.70
N GLY A 88 -3.04 -2.63 -17.12
CA GLY A 88 -1.81 -2.59 -17.91
C GLY A 88 -1.98 -1.87 -19.24
N ASP A 89 -3.18 -1.92 -19.83
CA ASP A 89 -3.48 -1.32 -21.13
C ASP A 89 -3.74 0.20 -21.02
N THR A 90 -4.62 0.59 -20.10
CA THR A 90 -5.09 1.99 -20.00
C THR A 90 -4.34 2.82 -18.97
N LYS A 91 -3.57 2.16 -18.08
CA LYS A 91 -2.92 2.75 -16.90
C LYS A 91 -3.90 3.37 -15.89
N ILE A 92 -5.19 3.14 -16.06
CA ILE A 92 -6.22 3.62 -15.13
C ILE A 92 -6.30 2.66 -13.95
N THR A 93 -6.23 3.22 -12.75
CA THR A 93 -6.56 2.51 -11.51
C THR A 93 -8.06 2.61 -11.23
N THR A 94 -8.68 1.47 -10.95
CA THR A 94 -10.07 1.39 -10.50
C THR A 94 -10.17 0.80 -9.11
N HIS A 95 -11.14 1.27 -8.34
CA HIS A 95 -11.45 0.84 -6.99
C HIS A 95 -12.82 0.14 -6.99
N GLN A 96 -12.90 -1.02 -6.33
CA GLN A 96 -14.15 -1.75 -6.19
C GLN A 96 -14.17 -2.59 -4.91
N LYS A 97 -15.31 -2.65 -4.23
CA LYS A 97 -15.50 -3.43 -3.02
C LYS A 97 -16.15 -4.77 -3.32
N PHE A 98 -15.78 -5.80 -2.56
CA PHE A 98 -16.24 -7.18 -2.70
C PHE A 98 -16.55 -7.80 -1.34
N LYS A 99 -17.55 -8.67 -1.26
CA LYS A 99 -17.65 -9.68 -0.19
C LYS A 99 -16.63 -10.78 -0.50
N LEU A 100 -15.65 -10.94 0.37
CA LEU A 100 -14.59 -11.93 0.23
C LEU A 100 -15.18 -13.34 0.28
N ARG A 101 -14.82 -14.19 -0.68
CA ARG A 101 -15.12 -15.63 -0.68
C ARG A 101 -13.93 -16.42 -0.14
N GLU A 102 -14.19 -17.62 0.36
CA GLU A 102 -13.17 -18.50 0.98
C GLU A 102 -11.96 -18.75 0.06
N ASN A 103 -12.19 -18.90 -1.24
CA ASN A 103 -11.15 -19.10 -2.26
C ASN A 103 -10.94 -17.87 -3.15
N GLY A 104 -11.21 -16.67 -2.62
CA GLY A 104 -11.02 -15.41 -3.35
C GLY A 104 -9.55 -15.14 -3.65
N THR A 105 -9.28 -14.57 -4.82
CA THR A 105 -7.94 -14.08 -5.20
C THR A 105 -7.97 -12.56 -5.40
N PRO A 106 -6.84 -11.85 -5.46
CA PRO A 106 -6.86 -10.42 -5.79
C PRO A 106 -7.54 -10.11 -7.13
N GLU A 107 -7.39 -10.97 -8.13
CA GLU A 107 -8.04 -10.85 -9.45
C GLU A 107 -9.54 -11.14 -9.39
N ASN A 108 -9.98 -12.00 -8.48
CA ASN A 108 -11.38 -12.34 -8.27
C ASN A 108 -11.70 -12.56 -6.78
N PRO A 109 -11.89 -11.47 -6.01
CA PRO A 109 -11.98 -11.59 -4.55
C PRO A 109 -13.29 -12.24 -4.08
N GLY A 110 -14.36 -12.07 -4.85
CA GLY A 110 -15.68 -12.56 -4.51
C GLY A 110 -16.80 -11.76 -5.17
N ASP A 111 -17.88 -11.53 -4.44
CA ASP A 111 -19.07 -10.86 -4.97
C ASP A 111 -18.94 -9.34 -4.90
N PRO A 112 -19.08 -8.60 -6.02
CA PRO A 112 -18.99 -7.15 -5.99
C PRO A 112 -20.13 -6.54 -5.18
N VAL A 113 -19.80 -5.58 -4.31
CA VAL A 113 -20.79 -4.79 -3.56
C VAL A 113 -20.88 -3.35 -4.02
N THR A 114 -19.89 -2.87 -4.78
CA THR A 114 -19.93 -1.58 -5.47
C THR A 114 -19.65 -1.76 -6.95
N ASN A 115 -20.04 -0.76 -7.73
CA ASN A 115 -19.52 -0.60 -9.09
C ASN A 115 -18.04 -0.17 -9.03
N PRO A 116 -17.23 -0.53 -10.05
CA PRO A 116 -15.88 -0.03 -10.16
C PRO A 116 -15.88 1.49 -10.39
N MET A 117 -14.93 2.18 -9.79
CA MET A 117 -14.75 3.61 -9.95
C MET A 117 -13.29 3.95 -10.22
N SER A 118 -13.01 4.92 -11.08
CA SER A 118 -11.63 5.36 -11.33
C SER A 118 -11.07 6.15 -10.14
N CYS A 119 -9.83 5.84 -9.80
CA CYS A 119 -9.04 6.59 -8.83
C CYS A 119 -8.22 7.68 -9.53
N LYS A 120 -7.84 8.70 -8.77
CA LYS A 120 -6.92 9.77 -9.17
C LYS A 120 -5.66 9.72 -8.34
#